data_AF-A0A820SZC7-F1
#
_entry.id   AF-A0A820SZC7-F1
#
_cell.length_a   1.000
_cell.length_b   1.000
_cell.length_c   1.000
_cell.angle_alpha   90.00
_cell.angle_beta   90.00
_cell.angle_gamma   90.00
#
_symmetry.space_group_name_H-M   'P 1'
#
loop_
_entity.id
_entity.type
_entity.pdbx_description
1 polymer ?
#
loop_
_entity_poly.entity_id
_entity_poly.type
_entity_poly.pdbx_seq_one_letter_code
_entity_poly.pdbx_strand_id
1 'polypeptide(L)'
;MQCRLSSIAYPQWAEEWIDIRKEFSRFYSVRRGGIEKMLHRLGFTFDGRPHSGIDDSINIARITLELLKDACVLSFNDGIRTSGPKATTMTDKKAAPNEKDEEEDSIICTD
;
A
#
# COMPACT_ATOMS: atom_id res chain seq x y z
N MET A 1 -15.48 -6.92 -4.64
CA MET A 1 -16.56 -7.91 -4.46
C MET A 1 -17.89 -7.32 -3.98
N GLN A 2 -17.98 -6.07 -3.49
CA GLN A 2 -19.27 -5.46 -3.09
C GLN A 2 -20.21 -5.09 -4.25
N CYS A 3 -19.70 -4.48 -5.33
CA CYS A 3 -20.52 -4.05 -6.48
C CYS A 3 -21.36 -5.20 -7.09
N ARG A 4 -20.75 -6.39 -7.19
CA ARG A 4 -21.43 -7.60 -7.69
C ARG A 4 -22.60 -8.01 -6.79
N LEU A 5 -22.42 -7.99 -5.47
CA LEU A 5 -23.48 -8.34 -4.51
C LEU A 5 -24.65 -7.34 -4.59
N SER A 6 -24.33 -6.06 -4.76
CA SER A 6 -25.33 -5.00 -4.91
C SER A 6 -25.89 -4.88 -6.33
N SER A 7 -25.47 -5.72 -7.27
CA SER A 7 -25.86 -5.65 -8.69
C SER A 7 -25.66 -4.28 -9.34
N ILE A 8 -24.60 -3.57 -8.93
CA ILE A 8 -24.20 -2.28 -9.51
C ILE A 8 -22.95 -2.45 -10.38
N ALA A 9 -22.85 -1.66 -11.44
CA ALA A 9 -21.63 -1.58 -12.23
C ALA A 9 -20.46 -1.11 -11.36
N TYR A 10 -19.25 -1.60 -11.65
CA TYR A 10 -18.06 -1.07 -11.01
C TYR A 10 -17.85 0.38 -11.48
N PRO A 11 -17.65 1.35 -10.59
CA PRO A 11 -17.50 2.73 -10.99
C PRO A 11 -16.15 2.99 -11.66
N GLN A 12 -16.17 3.63 -12.84
CA GLN A 12 -14.96 3.92 -13.62
C GLN A 12 -13.95 4.79 -12.84
N TRP A 13 -14.43 5.72 -12.01
CA TRP A 13 -13.57 6.59 -11.20
C TRP A 13 -12.77 5.85 -10.12
N ALA A 14 -13.13 4.60 -9.80
CA ALA A 14 -12.43 3.78 -8.80
C ALA A 14 -11.46 2.76 -9.43
N GLU A 15 -11.28 2.77 -10.76
CA GLU A 15 -10.47 1.77 -11.47
C GLU A 15 -8.98 1.82 -11.12
N GLU A 16 -8.49 2.99 -10.73
CA GLU A 16 -7.09 3.24 -10.35
C GLU A 16 -7.03 3.95 -9.01
N TRP A 17 -5.99 3.64 -8.22
CA TRP A 17 -5.77 4.27 -6.91
C TRP A 17 -4.27 4.36 -6.59
N ILE A 18 -3.98 5.10 -5.53
CA ILE A 18 -2.65 5.19 -4.95
C ILE A 18 -2.59 4.24 -3.75
N ASP A 19 -1.87 3.14 -3.91
CA ASP A 19 -1.55 2.25 -2.81
C ASP A 19 -0.42 2.86 -1.98
N ILE A 20 -0.78 3.56 -0.90
CA ILE A 20 0.17 4.24 -0.01
C ILE A 20 1.19 3.28 0.57
N ARG A 21 0.85 2.01 0.83
CA ARG A 21 1.82 1.03 1.35
C ARG A 21 2.90 0.73 0.31
N LYS A 22 2.48 0.61 -0.96
CA LYS A 22 3.41 0.40 -2.08
C LYS A 22 4.30 1.63 -2.28
N GLU A 23 3.70 2.81 -2.23
CA GLU A 23 4.39 4.08 -2.41
C GLU A 23 5.40 4.35 -1.30
N PHE A 24 5.01 4.13 -0.05
CA PHE A 24 5.88 4.27 1.12
C PHE A 24 7.09 3.35 1.05
N SER A 25 6.87 2.07 0.73
CA SER A 25 7.96 1.10 0.54
C SER A 25 8.91 1.49 -0.58
N ARG A 26 8.37 1.95 -1.71
CA ARG A 26 9.17 2.39 -2.85
C ARG A 26 9.99 3.63 -2.50
N PHE A 27 9.38 4.62 -1.86
CA PHE A 27 9.98 5.92 -1.58
C PHE A 27 11.09 5.81 -0.52
N TYR A 28 10.82 5.16 0.62
CA TYR A 28 11.82 4.99 1.67
C TYR A 28 12.74 3.78 1.47
N SER A 29 12.56 3.01 0.40
CA SER A 29 13.31 1.77 0.11
C SER A 29 13.23 0.74 1.25
N VAL A 30 12.01 0.47 1.74
CA VAL A 30 11.75 -0.44 2.87
C VAL A 30 10.79 -1.56 2.50
N ARG A 31 10.88 -2.69 3.20
CA ARG A 31 9.92 -3.78 3.06
C ARG A 31 8.50 -3.27 3.36
N ARG A 32 7.53 -3.76 2.57
CA ARG A 32 6.12 -3.44 2.74
C ARG A 32 5.58 -3.90 4.09
N GLY A 33 4.97 -2.96 4.81
CA GLY A 33 4.40 -3.16 6.14
C GLY A 33 2.94 -2.74 6.23
N GLY A 34 2.35 -2.96 7.41
CA GLY A 34 1.06 -2.41 7.80
C GLY A 34 1.18 -0.95 8.25
N ILE A 35 0.03 -0.32 8.54
CA ILE A 35 -0.06 1.08 8.95
C ILE A 35 0.80 1.35 10.18
N GLU A 36 0.71 0.53 11.22
CA GLU A 36 1.51 0.68 12.45
C GLU A 36 3.01 0.66 12.20
N LYS A 37 3.51 -0.24 11.34
CA LYS A 37 4.94 -0.31 11.00
C LYS A 37 5.40 0.94 10.24
N MET A 38 4.56 1.48 9.35
CA MET A 38 4.87 2.72 8.64
C MET A 38 4.87 3.91 9.61
N LEU A 39 3.89 4.01 10.50
CA LEU A 39 3.83 5.05 11.54
C LEU A 39 5.05 4.98 12.45
N HIS A 40 5.39 3.80 12.97
CA HIS A 40 6.54 3.60 13.85
C HIS A 40 7.84 4.08 13.17
N ARG A 41 8.01 3.80 11.87
CA ARG A 41 9.17 4.27 11.11
C ARG A 41 9.20 5.80 10.94
N LEU A 42 8.05 6.45 10.90
CA LEU A 42 7.93 7.92 10.89
C LEU A 42 8.01 8.54 12.31
N GLY A 43 8.19 7.72 13.36
CA GLY A 43 8.20 8.19 14.75
C GLY A 43 6.81 8.49 15.32
N PHE A 44 5.76 7.91 14.74
CA PHE A 44 4.38 8.05 15.20
C PHE A 44 3.85 6.78 15.84
N THR A 45 2.87 6.96 16.73
CA THR A 45 1.98 5.91 17.21
C THR A 45 0.65 5.95 16.46
N PHE A 46 -0.04 4.81 16.43
CA PHE A 46 -1.41 4.72 15.92
C PHE A 46 -2.33 5.62 16.75
N ASP A 47 -3.14 6.44 16.08
CA ASP A 47 -4.15 7.29 16.70
C ASP A 47 -5.55 6.68 16.54
N GLY A 48 -6.30 6.55 17.63
CA GLY A 48 -7.62 5.91 17.64
C GLY A 48 -7.58 4.39 17.81
N ARG A 49 -8.63 3.70 17.34
CA ARG A 49 -8.82 2.25 17.52
C ARG A 49 -8.38 1.47 16.27
N PRO A 50 -7.46 0.49 16.38
CA PRO A 50 -7.11 -0.37 15.26
C PRO A 50 -8.34 -1.04 14.65
N HIS A 51 -8.35 -1.17 13.32
CA HIS A 51 -9.45 -1.75 12.53
C HIS A 51 -10.76 -0.94 12.53
N SER A 52 -10.74 0.30 13.04
CA SER A 52 -11.78 1.30 12.81
C SER A 52 -11.47 2.00 11.49
N GLY A 53 -12.34 1.86 10.48
CA GLY A 53 -12.06 2.40 9.14
C GLY A 53 -11.81 3.91 9.10
N ILE A 54 -12.41 4.68 10.01
CA ILE A 54 -12.17 6.12 10.14
C ILE A 54 -10.79 6.42 10.73
N ASP A 55 -10.40 5.71 11.78
CA ASP A 55 -9.10 5.90 12.45
C ASP A 55 -7.97 5.40 11.54
N ASP A 56 -8.17 4.27 10.85
CA ASP A 56 -7.24 3.78 9.82
C ASP A 56 -7.03 4.82 8.72
N SER A 57 -8.11 5.48 8.27
CA SER A 57 -8.04 6.53 7.24
C SER A 57 -7.28 7.76 7.73
N ILE A 58 -7.47 8.17 8.98
CA ILE A 58 -6.73 9.28 9.60
C ILE A 58 -5.24 8.96 9.66
N ASN A 59 -4.87 7.75 10.08
CA ASN A 59 -3.47 7.35 10.15
C ASN A 59 -2.82 7.22 8.76
N ILE A 60 -3.54 6.72 7.76
CA ILE A 60 -3.08 6.73 6.36
C ILE A 60 -2.86 8.16 5.88
N ALA A 61 -3.75 9.10 6.22
CA ALA A 61 -3.59 10.51 5.87
C ALA A 61 -2.34 11.13 6.51
N ARG A 62 -2.05 10.80 7.78
CA ARG A 62 -0.81 11.22 8.47
C ARG A 62 0.45 10.72 7.76
N ILE A 63 0.48 9.44 7.37
CA ILE A 63 1.59 8.86 6.60
C ILE A 63 1.73 9.57 5.25
N THR A 64 0.61 9.79 4.56
CA THR A 64 0.58 10.45 3.25
C THR A 64 1.11 11.87 3.33
N LEU A 65 0.80 12.59 4.40
CA LEU A 65 1.32 13.94 4.64
C LEU A 65 2.85 13.95 4.79
N GLU A 66 3.42 12.99 5.52
CA GLU A 66 4.89 12.90 5.65
C GLU A 66 5.56 12.54 4.31
N LEU A 67 4.96 11.65 3.51
CA LEU A 67 5.45 11.40 2.14
C LEU A 67 5.52 12.69 1.33
N LEU A 68 4.47 13.52 1.36
CA LEU A 68 4.43 14.78 0.63
C LEU A 68 5.45 15.80 1.16
N LYS A 69 5.63 15.88 2.48
CA LYS A 69 6.65 16.75 3.11
C LYS A 69 8.06 16.35 2.69
N ASP A 70 8.32 15.06 2.56
CA ASP A 70 9.60 14.53 2.10
C ASP A 70 9.77 14.62 0.57
N ALA A 71 8.88 15.34 -0.13
CA ALA A 71 8.87 15.52 -1.58
C ALA A 71 8.64 14.23 -2.39
N CYS A 72 7.92 13.25 -1.81
CA CYS A 72 7.40 12.13 -2.58
C CYS A 72 6.31 12.61 -3.55
N VAL A 73 6.46 12.26 -4.83
CA VAL A 73 5.42 12.49 -5.85
C VAL A 73 4.46 11.31 -5.85
N LEU A 74 3.23 11.54 -5.40
CA LEU A 74 2.17 10.53 -5.38
C LEU A 74 1.50 10.43 -6.76
N SER A 75 1.43 9.21 -7.29
CA SER A 75 0.76 8.91 -8.57
C SER A 75 0.01 7.57 -8.49
N PHE A 76 -0.99 7.37 -9.34
CA PHE A 76 -1.66 6.09 -9.47
C PHE A 76 -0.64 4.97 -9.71
N ASN A 77 -0.68 3.94 -8.87
CA ASN A 77 0.33 2.89 -8.85
C ASN A 77 -0.28 1.48 -8.73
N ASP A 78 -1.61 1.39 -8.63
CA ASP A 78 -2.37 0.16 -8.55
C ASP A 78 -3.78 0.37 -9.10
N GLY A 79 -4.47 -0.70 -9.46
CA GLY A 79 -5.76 -0.62 -10.13
C GLY A 79 -6.35 -1.98 -10.51
N ILE A 80 -7.65 -2.00 -10.81
CA ILE A 80 -8.28 -3.19 -11.37
C ILE A 80 -7.96 -3.26 -12.85
N ARG A 81 -7.14 -4.24 -13.22
CA ARG A 81 -6.99 -4.61 -14.63
C ARG A 81 -8.26 -5.30 -15.11
N THR A 82 -9.15 -4.57 -15.77
CA THR A 82 -10.15 -5.22 -16.63
C THR A 82 -9.36 -5.94 -17.72
N SER A 83 -9.48 -7.27 -17.77
CA SER A 83 -8.83 -8.08 -18.79
C SER A 83 -9.54 -7.86 -20.13
N GLY A 84 -9.32 -6.70 -20.75
CA GLY A 84 -9.40 -6.55 -22.21
C GLY A 84 -8.08 -7.04 -22.83
N PRO A 85 -8.09 -7.53 -24.08
CA PRO A 85 -6.87 -8.01 -24.73
C PRO A 85 -5.83 -6.90 -24.78
N LYS A 86 -4.71 -7.09 -24.07
CA LYS A 86 -3.55 -6.20 -24.18
C LYS A 86 -2.85 -6.51 -25.50
N ALA A 87 -2.74 -5.52 -26.38
CA ALA A 87 -1.79 -5.57 -27.48
C ALA A 87 -0.37 -5.76 -26.90
N THR A 88 0.32 -6.80 -27.35
CA THR A 88 1.67 -7.16 -26.95
C THR A 88 2.65 -6.09 -27.43
N THR A 89 3.42 -5.50 -26.52
CA THR A 89 4.74 -4.94 -26.85
C THR A 89 5.76 -5.51 -25.88
N MET A 90 6.68 -6.28 -26.45
CA MET A 90 7.82 -6.91 -25.77
C MET A 90 8.80 -5.85 -25.29
N THR A 91 9.32 -5.98 -24.06
CA THR A 91 10.66 -5.49 -23.70
C THR A 91 11.23 -6.37 -22.58
N ASP A 92 12.32 -7.06 -22.88
CA ASP A 92 13.16 -7.82 -21.95
C ASP A 92 13.82 -6.90 -20.91
N LYS A 93 13.71 -7.22 -19.61
CA LYS A 93 14.75 -6.91 -18.61
C LYS A 93 14.88 -8.01 -17.56
N LYS A 94 16.14 -8.41 -17.39
CA LYS A 94 16.71 -9.54 -16.65
C LYS A 94 16.54 -9.36 -15.13
N ALA A 95 16.20 -10.45 -14.42
CA ALA A 95 16.09 -10.52 -12.96
C ALA A 95 17.48 -10.59 -12.29
N ALA A 96 17.62 -9.97 -11.12
CA ALA A 96 18.77 -10.14 -10.21
C ALA A 96 18.37 -11.07 -9.05
N PRO A 97 19.30 -11.88 -8.48
CA PRO A 97 18.99 -12.81 -7.39
C PRO A 97 18.90 -12.10 -6.03
N ASN A 98 17.96 -12.55 -5.20
CA ASN A 98 17.85 -12.18 -3.78
C ASN A 98 18.59 -13.23 -2.93
N GLU A 99 19.57 -12.80 -2.15
CA GLU A 99 20.10 -13.55 -1.00
C GLU A 99 19.15 -13.37 0.21
N LYS A 100 19.01 -14.44 0.98
CA LYS A 100 18.16 -14.55 2.16
C LYS A 100 19.04 -14.30 3.37
N ASP A 101 18.61 -13.39 4.25
CA ASP A 101 18.99 -13.44 5.66
C ASP A 101 17.70 -13.57 6.48
N GLU A 102 17.67 -14.66 7.24
CA GLU A 102 16.69 -15.01 8.25
C GLU A 102 16.96 -14.18 9.51
N GLU A 103 15.94 -13.54 10.07
CA GLU A 103 15.90 -13.34 11.52
C GLU A 103 14.44 -13.32 11.98
N GLU A 104 14.11 -14.32 12.79
CA GLU A 104 12.91 -14.42 13.59
C GLU A 104 12.93 -13.30 14.63
N ASP A 105 11.83 -12.58 14.79
CA ASP A 105 11.53 -11.99 16.08
C ASP A 105 10.06 -12.27 16.41
N SER A 106 9.92 -13.29 17.24
CA SER A 106 8.76 -13.60 18.02
C SER A 106 8.28 -12.36 18.77
N ILE A 107 7.05 -11.91 18.48
CA ILE A 107 6.33 -11.03 19.40
C ILE A 107 5.10 -11.79 19.84
N ILE A 108 5.20 -12.20 21.10
CA ILE A 108 4.19 -12.85 21.91
C ILE A 108 3.02 -11.86 22.05
N CYS A 109 1.85 -12.21 21.51
CA CYS A 109 0.61 -11.55 21.90
C CYS A 109 0.11 -12.21 23.19
N THR A 110 0.13 -11.49 24.30
CA THR A 110 -0.71 -11.76 25.47
C THR A 110 -1.73 -10.64 25.62
N ASP A 111 -3.01 -11.00 25.59
CA ASP A 111 -3.93 -10.87 26.73
C ASP A 111 -4.98 -11.99 26.62
#